data_AF-A0A6V7J8C2-F1
#
_entry.id   AF-A0A6V7J8C2-F1
#
_cell.length_a   1.000
_cell.length_b   1.000
_cell.length_c   1.000
_cell.angle_alpha   90.00
_cell.angle_beta   90.00
_cell.angle_gamma   90.00
#
_symmetry.space_group_name_H-M   'P 1'
#
loop_
_entity.id
_entity.type
_entity.pdbx_description
1 polymer ?
#
loop_
_entity_poly.entity_id
_entity_poly.type
_entity_poly.pdbx_seq_one_letter_code
_entity_poly.pdbx_strand_id
1 'polypeptide(L)'
;LNTKNLVEPVTQGLELQLQEPFLLYRNSKCNIYGIWFYDKEECIKIATLLNKLAKDSEDSSRKSLTNSGAKGKKVAAASAVAAKSGDNVDIFSMLSKAQEDFNTNKNCKKESEAGSEGSMPAAPTAPMGLDVTSQSVMDFFAKAK
;
A
#
# COMPACT_ATOMS: atom_id res chain seq x y z
N LEU A 1 28.55 24.11 20.37
CA LEU A 1 27.50 23.43 19.56
C LEU A 1 26.33 23.05 20.47
N ASN A 2 25.12 22.91 19.93
CA ASN A 2 23.94 22.40 20.63
C ASN A 2 23.50 21.07 19.98
N THR A 3 22.69 20.27 20.66
CA THR A 3 22.12 18.98 20.21
C THR A 3 20.80 19.12 19.45
N LYS A 4 20.46 20.33 18.97
CA LYS A 4 19.27 20.59 18.17
C LYS A 4 19.56 20.37 16.69
N ASN A 5 18.87 19.41 16.08
CA ASN A 5 19.01 19.09 14.66
C ASN A 5 17.96 19.86 13.84
N LEU A 6 18.34 20.17 12.59
CA LEU A 6 17.40 20.63 11.57
C LEU A 6 17.04 19.44 10.68
N VAL A 7 15.75 19.25 10.42
CA VAL A 7 15.25 18.20 9.53
C VAL A 7 14.36 18.87 8.50
N GLU A 8 14.69 18.71 7.22
CA GLU A 8 13.91 19.23 6.10
C GLU A 8 13.62 18.08 5.11
N PRO A 9 12.35 17.84 4.75
CA PRO A 9 12.00 16.80 3.80
C PRO A 9 12.37 17.19 2.37
N VAL A 10 12.94 16.23 1.62
CA VAL A 10 13.25 16.40 0.20
C VAL A 10 11.98 16.11 -0.62
N THR A 11 11.31 17.18 -1.07
CA THR A 11 10.05 17.12 -1.82
C THR A 11 10.12 18.00 -3.06
N GLN A 12 9.13 17.88 -3.96
CA GLN A 12 9.01 18.70 -5.17
C GLN A 12 9.06 20.22 -4.92
N GLY A 13 8.59 20.68 -3.76
CA GLY A 13 8.60 22.10 -3.39
C GLY A 13 9.95 22.61 -2.85
N LEU A 14 10.99 21.78 -2.84
CA LEU A 14 12.34 22.15 -2.41
C LEU A 14 13.13 22.70 -3.59
N GLU A 15 13.31 24.02 -3.64
CA GLU A 15 14.09 24.69 -4.68
C GLU A 15 15.54 24.81 -4.21
N LEU A 16 16.48 24.30 -5.02
CA LEU A 16 17.91 24.27 -4.70
C LEU A 16 18.70 25.20 -5.62
N GLN A 17 19.59 26.00 -5.04
CA GLN A 17 20.53 26.84 -5.79
C GLN A 17 21.95 26.66 -5.23
N LEU A 18 22.84 26.18 -6.10
CA LEU A 18 24.26 26.02 -5.76
C LEU A 18 25.00 27.34 -5.98
N GLN A 19 25.57 27.91 -4.91
CA GLN A 19 26.40 29.10 -4.94
C GLN A 19 27.62 28.89 -4.05
N GLU A 20 28.64 28.22 -4.58
CA GLU A 20 29.84 27.84 -3.83
C GLU A 20 30.42 29.01 -3.01
N PRO A 21 30.78 28.81 -1.73
CA PRO A 21 30.77 27.56 -0.94
C PRO A 21 29.43 27.26 -0.22
N PHE A 22 28.33 27.87 -0.66
CA PHE A 22 26.99 27.71 -0.09
C PHE A 22 26.07 26.88 -0.98
N LEU A 23 25.25 26.06 -0.33
CA LEU A 23 24.05 25.49 -0.91
C LEU A 23 22.84 26.25 -0.35
N LEU A 24 22.18 27.01 -1.21
CA LEU A 24 20.95 27.72 -0.86
C LEU A 24 19.76 26.84 -1.18
N TYR A 25 18.74 26.89 -0.33
CA TYR A 25 17.46 26.26 -0.63
C TYR A 25 16.28 27.08 -0.11
N ARG A 26 15.17 26.98 -0.85
CA ARG A 26 13.87 27.47 -0.42
C ARG A 26 12.97 26.28 -0.17
N ASN A 27 12.37 26.20 1.02
CA ASN A 27 11.45 25.11 1.35
C ASN A 27 10.00 25.43 0.95
N SER A 28 9.11 24.45 1.17
CA SER A 28 7.67 24.58 0.86
C SER A 28 6.97 25.70 1.64
N LYS A 29 7.52 26.12 2.79
CA LYS A 29 7.05 27.27 3.57
C LYS A 29 7.59 28.61 3.06
N CYS A 30 8.31 28.60 1.94
CA CYS A 30 8.97 29.75 1.33
C CYS A 30 10.09 30.38 2.18
N ASN A 31 10.59 29.67 3.19
CA ASN A 31 11.75 30.11 3.95
C ASN A 31 13.02 29.79 3.16
N ILE A 32 13.97 30.72 3.18
CA ILE A 32 15.26 30.58 2.51
C ILE A 32 16.32 30.23 3.56
N TYR A 33 17.13 29.22 3.25
CA TYR A 33 18.22 28.74 4.08
C TYR A 33 19.51 28.64 3.27
N GLY A 34 20.64 28.71 3.97
CA GLY A 34 21.96 28.51 3.39
C GLY A 34 22.78 27.54 4.25
N ILE A 35 23.34 26.52 3.60
CA ILE A 35 24.28 25.57 4.21
C ILE A 35 25.67 25.91 3.69
N TRP A 36 26.59 26.23 4.59
CA TRP A 36 27.98 26.48 4.24
C TRP A 36 28.78 25.18 4.39
N PHE A 37 29.61 24.90 3.39
CA PHE A 37 30.52 23.76 3.40
C PHE A 37 31.97 24.24 3.55
N TYR A 38 32.73 23.51 4.37
CA TYR A 38 34.17 23.73 4.49
C TYR A 38 34.90 23.36 3.19
N ASP A 39 34.50 22.25 2.58
CA ASP A 39 35.00 21.73 1.32
C ASP A 39 33.99 22.03 0.20
N LYS A 40 34.43 22.71 -0.87
CA LYS A 40 33.54 23.09 -1.98
C LYS A 40 33.12 21.88 -2.82
N GLU A 41 33.97 20.86 -2.93
CA GLU A 41 33.67 19.64 -3.66
C GLU A 41 32.53 18.87 -2.98
N GLU A 42 32.48 18.87 -1.65
CA GLU A 42 31.36 18.29 -0.89
C GLU A 42 30.05 19.07 -1.09
N CYS A 43 30.12 20.40 -1.20
CA CYS A 43 28.96 21.24 -1.54
C CYS A 43 28.31 20.79 -2.88
N ILE A 44 29.14 20.61 -3.90
CA ILE A 44 28.71 20.18 -5.25
C ILE A 44 28.11 18.77 -5.21
N LYS A 45 28.76 17.82 -4.52
CA LYS A 45 28.29 16.43 -4.42
C LYS A 45 26.91 16.36 -3.77
N ILE A 46 26.72 17.03 -2.63
CA ILE A 46 25.46 17.04 -1.90
C ILE A 46 24.36 17.74 -2.70
N ALA A 47 24.66 18.88 -3.32
CA ALA A 47 23.70 19.58 -4.18
C ALA A 47 23.22 18.69 -5.34
N THR A 48 24.14 17.98 -6.00
CA THR A 48 23.82 17.06 -7.10
C THR A 48 22.92 15.92 -6.64
N LEU A 49 23.23 15.32 -5.48
CA LEU A 49 22.43 14.24 -4.90
C LEU A 49 21.02 14.70 -4.52
N LEU A 50 20.90 15.84 -3.83
CA LEU A 50 19.60 16.40 -3.44
C LEU A 50 18.74 16.72 -4.65
N ASN A 51 19.34 17.28 -5.70
CA ASN A 51 18.62 17.63 -6.94
C ASN A 51 18.11 16.37 -7.67
N LYS A 52 18.87 15.27 -7.64
CA LYS A 52 18.40 13.96 -8.13
C LYS A 52 17.22 13.44 -7.31
N LEU A 53 17.33 13.42 -5.98
CA LEU A 53 16.27 12.93 -5.09
C LEU A 53 14.99 13.76 -5.20
N ALA A 54 15.11 15.09 -5.33
CA ALA A 54 13.97 15.96 -5.52
C ALA A 54 13.18 15.60 -6.79
N LYS A 55 13.87 15.32 -7.91
CA LYS A 55 13.26 14.88 -9.17
C LYS A 55 12.62 13.48 -9.06
N ASP A 56 13.33 12.51 -8.47
CA ASP A 56 12.82 11.14 -8.31
C ASP A 56 11.54 11.10 -7.43
N SER A 57 11.43 12.04 -6.49
CA SER A 57 10.22 12.18 -5.65
C SER A 57 8.98 12.60 -6.45
N GLU A 58 9.15 13.35 -7.55
CA GLU A 58 8.05 13.76 -8.46
C GLU A 58 7.49 12.57 -9.27
N ASP A 59 8.36 11.63 -9.66
CA ASP A 59 7.97 10.46 -10.45
C ASP A 59 7.31 9.37 -9.61
N SER A 60 7.72 9.24 -8.35
CA SER A 60 7.18 8.25 -7.42
C SER A 60 5.73 8.55 -7.02
N SER A 61 5.36 9.83 -6.91
CA SER A 61 3.97 10.26 -6.70
C SER A 61 3.06 9.91 -7.90
N ARG A 62 3.59 9.98 -9.13
CA ARG A 62 2.82 9.70 -10.36
C ARG A 62 2.64 8.21 -10.66
N LYS A 63 3.58 7.34 -10.26
CA LYS A 63 3.48 5.88 -10.49
C LYS A 63 2.52 5.16 -9.54
N SER A 64 2.12 5.77 -8.43
CA SER A 64 1.16 5.16 -7.51
C SER A 64 -0.29 5.16 -8.04
N LEU A 65 -0.58 5.84 -9.14
CA LEU A 65 -1.95 6.05 -9.66
C LEU A 65 -2.23 5.37 -11.01
N THR A 66 -1.24 4.77 -11.68
CA THR A 66 -1.41 4.31 -13.08
C THR A 66 -1.24 2.81 -13.33
N ASN A 67 -1.24 1.95 -12.29
CA ASN A 67 -1.34 0.50 -12.51
C ASN A 67 -2.79 -0.02 -12.52
N SER A 68 -3.75 0.86 -12.80
CA SER A 68 -5.17 0.53 -12.96
C SER A 68 -5.73 1.28 -14.17
N GLY A 69 -5.67 0.70 -15.38
CA GLY A 69 -6.44 1.26 -16.49
C GLY A 69 -5.98 0.97 -17.92
N ALA A 70 -6.46 -0.16 -18.45
CA ALA A 70 -6.97 -0.32 -19.82
C ALA A 70 -6.02 -0.23 -21.03
N LYS A 71 -5.75 -1.40 -21.62
CA LYS A 71 -6.07 -1.63 -23.05
C LYS A 71 -6.80 -2.96 -23.18
N GLY A 72 -8.12 -2.88 -23.33
CA GLY A 72 -8.97 -4.01 -23.66
C GLY A 72 -8.77 -4.46 -25.11
N LYS A 73 -8.67 -5.77 -25.30
CA LYS A 73 -9.09 -6.44 -26.53
C LYS A 73 -9.58 -7.84 -26.14
N LYS A 74 -10.90 -7.99 -25.97
CA LYS A 74 -11.58 -9.29 -26.16
C LYS A 74 -11.52 -9.55 -27.67
N VAL A 75 -11.23 -10.75 -28.15
CA VAL A 75 -12.19 -11.85 -28.27
C VAL A 75 -11.43 -13.17 -28.58
N ALA A 76 -12.00 -14.24 -28.02
CA ALA A 76 -12.01 -15.65 -28.46
C ALA A 76 -10.87 -16.61 -28.07
N ALA A 77 -11.34 -17.60 -27.29
CA ALA A 77 -11.19 -19.04 -27.48
C ALA A 77 -9.90 -19.72 -27.01
N ALA A 78 -10.11 -20.52 -25.96
CA ALA A 78 -9.55 -21.83 -25.69
C ALA A 78 -8.03 -22.01 -25.82
N SER A 79 -7.35 -22.26 -24.71
CA SER A 79 -6.71 -23.57 -24.49
C SER A 79 -6.21 -23.70 -23.07
N ALA A 80 -6.25 -24.94 -22.60
CA ALA A 80 -5.85 -25.42 -21.31
C ALA A 80 -4.32 -25.37 -21.11
N VAL A 81 -3.92 -25.36 -19.83
CA VAL A 81 -2.68 -25.86 -19.22
C VAL A 81 -1.36 -25.38 -19.84
N ALA A 82 -0.65 -24.52 -19.10
CA ALA A 82 0.80 -24.68 -18.89
C ALA A 82 1.28 -23.70 -17.80
N ALA A 83 1.90 -24.27 -16.78
CA ALA A 83 2.59 -23.54 -15.73
C ALA A 83 3.68 -22.61 -16.29
N LYS A 84 3.66 -21.35 -15.86
CA LYS A 84 4.82 -20.46 -15.73
C LYS A 84 4.36 -19.23 -14.94
N SER A 85 4.64 -19.17 -13.64
CA SER A 85 4.49 -17.92 -12.90
C SER A 85 5.71 -17.69 -12.02
N GLY A 86 6.69 -17.04 -12.62
CA GLY A 86 7.47 -16.01 -11.92
C GLY A 86 6.77 -14.65 -12.03
N ASP A 87 5.43 -14.66 -12.09
CA ASP A 87 4.63 -13.44 -12.18
C ASP A 87 4.41 -12.89 -10.78
N ASN A 88 4.53 -11.57 -10.66
CA ASN A 88 4.15 -10.81 -9.50
C ASN A 88 2.66 -11.04 -9.23
N VAL A 89 2.34 -12.01 -8.37
CA VAL A 89 0.94 -12.36 -8.07
C VAL A 89 0.35 -11.25 -7.20
N ASP A 90 -0.56 -10.48 -7.80
CA ASP A 90 -1.30 -9.43 -7.11
C ASP A 90 -2.27 -10.02 -6.07
N ILE A 91 -2.25 -9.46 -4.86
CA ILE A 91 -3.03 -9.94 -3.72
C ILE A 91 -4.53 -9.86 -4.00
N PHE A 92 -5.00 -8.84 -4.72
CA PHE A 92 -6.41 -8.73 -5.08
C PHE A 92 -6.85 -9.86 -6.01
N SER A 93 -5.95 -10.30 -6.90
CA SER A 93 -6.19 -11.43 -7.79
C SER A 93 -6.22 -12.76 -7.03
N MET A 94 -5.36 -12.93 -6.02
CA MET A 94 -5.41 -14.09 -5.12
C MET A 94 -6.69 -14.13 -4.31
N LEU A 95 -7.09 -13.00 -3.71
CA LEU A 95 -8.28 -12.91 -2.87
C LEU A 95 -9.56 -13.10 -3.70
N SER A 96 -9.62 -12.55 -4.91
CA SER A 96 -10.75 -12.73 -5.82
C SER A 96 -10.92 -14.18 -6.23
N LYS A 97 -9.82 -14.87 -6.61
CA LYS A 97 -9.84 -16.30 -6.92
C LYS A 97 -10.27 -17.14 -5.71
N ALA A 98 -9.72 -16.86 -4.52
CA ALA A 98 -10.10 -17.57 -3.32
C ALA A 98 -11.59 -17.38 -2.95
N GLN A 99 -12.15 -16.19 -3.20
CA GLN A 99 -13.57 -15.91 -3.00
C GLN A 99 -14.46 -16.67 -4.00
N GLU A 100 -14.05 -16.74 -5.28
CA GLU A 100 -14.74 -17.51 -6.32
C GLU A 100 -14.79 -19.00 -5.98
N ASP A 101 -13.66 -19.58 -5.53
CA ASP A 101 -13.57 -20.98 -5.12
C ASP A 101 -14.47 -21.29 -3.91
N PHE A 102 -14.50 -20.41 -2.91
CA PHE A 102 -15.34 -20.58 -1.73
C PHE A 102 -16.84 -20.53 -2.06
N ASN A 103 -17.26 -19.58 -2.89
CA ASN A 103 -18.66 -19.44 -3.30
C ASN A 103 -19.12 -20.60 -4.18
N THR A 104 -18.25 -21.06 -5.09
CA THR A 104 -18.54 -22.22 -5.96
C THR A 104 -18.69 -23.50 -5.14
N ASN A 105 -17.83 -23.71 -4.14
CA ASN A 105 -17.91 -24.87 -3.24
C ASN A 105 -19.16 -24.82 -2.32
N LYS A 106 -19.65 -23.62 -2.01
CA LYS A 106 -20.90 -23.44 -1.23
C LYS A 106 -22.16 -23.74 -2.05
N ASN A 107 -22.12 -23.54 -3.36
CA ASN A 107 -23.24 -23.82 -4.27
C ASN A 107 -23.37 -25.30 -4.70
N CYS A 108 -22.36 -26.13 -4.41
CA CYS A 108 -22.37 -27.57 -4.75
C CYS A 108 -22.87 -28.50 -3.61
N LYS A 109 -23.24 -27.95 -2.44
CA LYS A 109 -23.74 -28.73 -1.29
C LYS A 109 -25.26 -28.75 -1.13
N LYS A 110 -26.02 -28.38 -2.16
CA LYS A 110 -27.49 -28.53 -2.19
C LYS A 110 -27.88 -29.39 -3.39
N GLU A 111 -27.80 -30.71 -3.24
CA GLU A 111 -28.70 -31.73 -3.81
C GLU A 111 -28.05 -33.13 -3.76
N SER A 112 -28.36 -33.89 -2.71
CA SER A 112 -28.73 -35.33 -2.72
C SER A 112 -28.76 -35.88 -1.28
N GLU A 113 -29.87 -36.52 -0.94
CA GLU A 113 -30.29 -36.93 0.41
C GLU A 113 -29.80 -38.33 0.85
N ALA A 114 -29.89 -38.54 2.17
CA ALA A 114 -30.19 -39.78 2.91
C ALA A 114 -29.05 -40.72 3.41
N GLY A 115 -28.92 -40.80 4.75
CA GLY A 115 -28.41 -41.96 5.49
C GLY A 115 -27.80 -41.68 6.89
N SER A 116 -28.62 -41.75 7.96
CA SER A 116 -28.38 -42.05 9.42
C SER A 116 -27.10 -41.55 10.13
N GLU A 117 -27.06 -41.07 11.38
CA GLU A 117 -28.02 -40.89 12.50
C GLU A 117 -27.22 -40.11 13.59
N GLY A 118 -27.84 -39.17 14.32
CA GLY A 118 -27.16 -38.48 15.42
C GLY A 118 -27.81 -37.17 15.88
N SER A 119 -28.91 -37.29 16.62
CA SER A 119 -29.73 -36.32 17.35
C SER A 119 -29.19 -34.89 17.60
N MET A 120 -30.01 -33.89 17.28
CA MET A 120 -29.90 -32.48 17.70
C MET A 120 -30.24 -32.30 19.19
N PRO A 121 -30.00 -31.10 19.76
CA PRO A 121 -31.14 -30.19 19.81
C PRO A 121 -30.85 -28.75 19.38
N ALA A 122 -31.82 -28.25 18.61
CA ALA A 122 -32.46 -26.94 18.69
C ALA A 122 -31.63 -25.67 18.47
N ALA A 123 -31.99 -25.00 17.37
CA ALA A 123 -31.74 -23.58 17.15
C ALA A 123 -32.32 -22.71 18.28
N PRO A 124 -31.84 -21.46 18.37
CA PRO A 124 -32.75 -20.35 18.25
C PRO A 124 -32.45 -19.57 16.98
N THR A 125 -33.51 -19.35 16.21
CA THR A 125 -33.71 -18.21 15.32
C THR A 125 -32.80 -17.03 15.65
N ALA A 126 -31.87 -16.68 14.75
CA ALA A 126 -31.17 -15.41 14.82
C ALA A 126 -32.11 -14.32 14.28
N PRO A 127 -32.57 -13.38 15.11
CA PRO A 127 -33.15 -12.14 14.63
C PRO A 127 -32.01 -11.27 14.08
N MET A 128 -32.36 -10.36 13.18
CA MET A 128 -31.46 -9.28 12.79
C MET A 128 -30.99 -8.53 14.05
N GLY A 129 -29.68 -8.33 14.21
CA GLY A 129 -29.15 -7.59 15.34
C GLY A 129 -27.63 -7.46 15.30
N LEU A 130 -27.17 -6.22 15.27
CA LEU A 130 -25.78 -5.78 15.37
C LEU A 130 -25.00 -6.50 16.51
N ASP A 131 -23.67 -6.45 16.40
CA ASP A 131 -22.73 -6.24 17.51
C ASP A 131 -21.87 -7.39 18.06
N VAL A 132 -21.95 -8.63 17.57
CA VAL A 132 -21.10 -9.71 18.13
C VAL A 132 -19.60 -9.50 17.82
N THR A 133 -19.27 -8.90 16.68
CA THR A 133 -17.88 -8.55 16.35
C THR A 133 -17.37 -7.34 17.13
N SER A 134 -18.23 -6.38 17.44
CA SER A 134 -17.83 -5.16 18.15
C SER A 134 -17.54 -5.42 19.62
N GLN A 135 -18.30 -6.34 20.24
CA GLN A 135 -18.14 -6.67 21.66
C GLN A 135 -16.78 -7.30 21.96
N SER A 136 -16.30 -8.21 21.09
CA SER A 136 -14.99 -8.86 21.23
C SER A 136 -13.82 -7.87 21.15
N VAL A 137 -13.97 -6.81 20.34
CA VAL A 137 -12.97 -5.76 20.19
C VAL A 137 -12.94 -4.84 21.42
N MET A 138 -14.09 -4.49 22.00
CA MET A 138 -14.13 -3.65 23.19
C MET A 138 -13.50 -4.32 24.42
N ASP A 139 -13.71 -5.62 24.61
CA ASP A 139 -13.10 -6.39 25.71
C ASP A 139 -11.57 -6.46 25.60
N PHE A 140 -11.03 -6.50 24.38
CA PHE A 140 -9.59 -6.47 24.14
C PHE A 140 -8.94 -5.17 24.65
N PHE A 141 -9.58 -4.02 24.43
CA PHE A 141 -9.07 -2.73 24.90
C PHE A 141 -9.22 -2.54 26.41
N ALA A 142 -10.26 -3.12 27.02
CA ALA A 142 -10.47 -3.05 28.47
C ALA A 142 -9.46 -3.91 29.27
N LYS A 143 -8.98 -5.01 28.69
CA LYS A 143 -8.03 -5.96 29.32
C LYS A 143 -6.62 -5.39 29.50
N ALA A 144 -6.27 -4.29 28.84
CA ALA A 144 -4.90 -3.76 28.78
C ALA A 144 -4.63 -2.62 29.78
N LYS A 145 -5.33 -2.57 30.92
CA LYS A 145 -5.15 -1.54 31.96
C LYS A 145 -4.74 -2.12 33.30
#